data_AF-A0A3E0J201-F1
#
_entry.id   AF-A0A3E0J201-F1
#
_cell.length_a   1.000
_cell.length_b   1.000
_cell.length_c   1.000
_cell.angle_alpha   90.00
_cell.angle_beta   90.00
_cell.angle_gamma   90.00
#
_symmetry.space_group_name_H-M   'P 1'
#
loop_
_entity.id
_entity.type
_entity.pdbx_description
1 polymer ?
#
loop_
_entity_poly.entity_id
_entity_poly.type
_entity_poly.pdbx_seq_one_letter_code
_entity_poly.pdbx_strand_id
1 'polypeptide(L)'
;MSHTYQLQVYWERVMDRLFDQEDHHWLRKKVDGIEERGQRLQRLTFNIHPYHRVAYENQTHIQYLLTLSLLIKSGRYDFLEEGHYHGDARFIGEELFDHKVMTEMFEGKQISKPLPMDFTADQDRELSRSTYNRREAVRYADRWWDSYNPAYKSFDVDCTNYVSQCIRAGGATTWGAPNRTRGWWYGSGTWSYSWTVAHALRWYLGGARKGLTATEVSSAEQLSPGDIICYDFQGDGRFDHNTFVVKKDANGMPLVNAHTSNSRHRYWAYEDSTAYTPDIQYKFYKIDG
;
A
#
# COMPACT_ATOMS: atom_id res chain seq x y z
N MET A 1 20.49 -29.10 -9.50
CA MET A 1 20.62 -28.10 -8.38
C MET A 1 19.26 -27.96 -7.69
N SER A 2 19.17 -27.38 -6.47
CA SER A 2 17.84 -27.10 -5.87
C SER A 2 17.14 -25.98 -6.65
N HIS A 3 15.84 -26.12 -6.94
CA HIS A 3 15.03 -25.05 -7.55
C HIS A 3 15.05 -23.74 -6.76
N THR A 4 15.20 -23.82 -5.43
CA THR A 4 15.38 -22.62 -4.59
C THR A 4 16.68 -21.89 -4.91
N TYR A 5 17.77 -22.63 -5.16
CA TYR A 5 19.05 -22.05 -5.55
C TYR A 5 18.97 -21.47 -6.98
N GLN A 6 18.28 -22.15 -7.89
CA GLN A 6 18.05 -21.62 -9.23
C GLN A 6 17.23 -20.33 -9.22
N LEU A 7 16.23 -20.22 -8.34
CA LEU A 7 15.47 -18.99 -8.13
C LEU A 7 16.36 -17.85 -7.58
N GLN A 8 17.27 -18.14 -6.64
CA GLN A 8 18.25 -17.17 -6.16
C GLN A 8 19.14 -16.66 -7.31
N VAL A 9 19.72 -17.57 -8.10
CA VAL A 9 20.57 -17.23 -9.26
C VAL A 9 19.80 -16.45 -10.33
N TYR A 10 18.51 -16.76 -10.54
CA TYR A 10 17.65 -16.00 -11.43
C TYR A 10 17.55 -14.54 -11.00
N TRP A 11 17.27 -14.28 -9.73
CA TRP A 11 17.17 -12.92 -9.22
C TRP A 11 18.51 -12.19 -9.19
N GLU A 12 19.62 -12.87 -8.90
CA GLU A 12 20.96 -12.29 -9.05
C GLU A 12 21.18 -11.75 -10.47
N ARG A 13 20.80 -12.52 -11.50
CA ARG A 13 20.89 -12.07 -12.90
C ARG A 13 19.95 -10.92 -13.26
N VAL A 14 18.76 -10.86 -12.64
CA VAL A 14 17.84 -9.73 -12.79
C VAL A 14 18.48 -8.47 -12.18
N MET A 15 19.05 -8.59 -10.98
CA MET A 15 19.64 -7.46 -10.25
C MET A 15 20.96 -6.98 -10.87
N ASP A 16 21.78 -7.88 -11.43
CA ASP A 16 23.00 -7.53 -12.18
C ASP A 16 22.68 -6.73 -13.45
N ARG A 17 21.49 -6.91 -14.01
CA ARG A 17 20.98 -6.22 -15.20
C ARG A 17 19.85 -5.25 -14.85
N LEU A 18 19.83 -4.70 -13.64
CA LEU A 18 18.69 -3.95 -13.10
C LEU A 18 18.12 -2.88 -14.06
N PHE A 19 18.99 -2.15 -14.75
CA PHE A 19 18.61 -1.07 -15.68
C PHE A 19 18.29 -1.56 -17.10
N ASP A 20 18.69 -2.78 -17.46
CA ASP A 20 18.58 -3.33 -18.82
C ASP A 20 17.62 -4.52 -18.91
N GLN A 21 17.19 -5.08 -17.78
CA GLN A 21 16.30 -6.24 -17.73
C GLN A 21 14.91 -5.91 -18.27
N GLU A 22 14.28 -6.87 -18.92
CA GLU A 22 12.91 -6.78 -19.45
C GLU A 22 11.95 -7.79 -18.78
N ASP A 23 12.49 -8.66 -17.91
CA ASP A 23 11.78 -9.75 -17.25
C ASP A 23 10.72 -9.21 -16.26
N HIS A 24 11.01 -8.07 -15.64
CA HIS A 24 10.21 -7.45 -14.59
C HIS A 24 9.98 -5.96 -14.89
N HIS A 25 8.98 -5.67 -15.73
CA HIS A 25 8.59 -4.31 -16.11
C HIS A 25 8.32 -3.39 -14.91
N TRP A 26 7.69 -3.91 -13.86
CA TRP A 26 7.40 -3.16 -12.63
C TRP A 26 8.70 -2.65 -11.95
N LEU A 27 9.73 -3.50 -11.89
CA LEU A 27 11.02 -3.16 -11.27
C LEU A 27 11.79 -2.17 -12.14
N ARG A 28 11.75 -2.36 -13.46
CA ARG A 28 12.34 -1.40 -14.40
C ARG A 28 11.71 -0.03 -14.26
N LYS A 29 10.37 0.03 -14.28
CA LYS A 29 9.62 1.28 -14.11
C LYS A 29 9.88 1.95 -12.75
N LYS A 30 10.08 1.17 -11.68
CA LYS A 30 10.52 1.70 -10.38
C LYS A 30 11.87 2.41 -10.50
N VAL A 31 12.86 1.75 -11.12
CA VAL A 31 14.23 2.25 -11.24
C VAL A 31 14.29 3.45 -12.19
N ASP A 32 13.68 3.35 -13.36
CA ASP A 32 13.59 4.45 -14.34
C ASP A 32 12.92 5.67 -13.72
N GLY A 33 11.81 5.47 -13.00
CA GLY A 33 11.12 6.55 -12.32
C GLY A 33 11.97 7.26 -11.25
N ILE A 34 12.89 6.55 -10.57
CA ILE A 34 13.83 7.20 -9.62
C ILE A 34 14.71 8.21 -10.38
N GLU A 35 15.29 7.80 -11.49
CA GLU A 35 16.17 8.66 -12.29
C GLU A 35 15.40 9.81 -12.99
N GLU A 36 14.19 9.54 -13.51
CA GLU A 36 13.31 10.55 -14.11
C GLU A 36 12.93 11.67 -13.13
N ARG A 37 12.85 11.36 -11.82
CA ARG A 37 12.59 12.34 -10.76
C ARG A 37 13.85 13.10 -10.32
N GLY A 38 14.98 12.90 -10.99
CA GLY A 38 16.29 13.48 -10.64
C GLY A 38 16.86 12.91 -9.33
N GLN A 39 16.40 11.73 -8.92
CA GLN A 39 16.91 10.99 -7.78
C GLN A 39 17.92 9.95 -8.29
N ARG A 40 18.73 9.39 -7.39
CA ARG A 40 19.73 8.39 -7.76
C ARG A 40 19.64 7.16 -6.87
N LEU A 41 19.49 5.99 -7.48
CA LEU A 41 19.61 4.73 -6.76
C LEU A 41 21.08 4.49 -6.37
N GLN A 42 21.40 4.57 -5.09
CA GLN A 42 22.77 4.35 -4.59
C GLN A 42 23.07 2.87 -4.37
N ARG A 43 22.08 2.11 -3.91
CA ARG A 43 22.20 0.69 -3.61
C ARG A 43 20.83 0.03 -3.64
N LEU A 44 20.77 -1.16 -4.20
CA LEU A 44 19.63 -2.06 -4.09
C LEU A 44 20.12 -3.38 -3.49
N THR A 45 19.42 -3.89 -2.49
CA THR A 45 19.62 -5.24 -1.98
C THR A 45 18.30 -6.01 -2.04
N PHE A 46 18.39 -7.32 -2.22
CA PHE A 46 17.23 -8.19 -2.23
C PHE A 46 17.44 -9.41 -1.35
N ASN A 47 16.34 -10.01 -0.92
CA ASN A 47 16.32 -11.32 -0.26
C ASN A 47 15.10 -12.11 -0.72
N ILE A 48 15.23 -13.43 -0.79
CA ILE A 48 14.16 -14.34 -1.20
C ILE A 48 13.89 -15.29 -0.05
N HIS A 49 12.64 -15.35 0.38
CA HIS A 49 12.19 -16.28 1.41
C HIS A 49 11.09 -17.20 0.87
N PRO A 50 11.44 -18.41 0.40
CA PRO A 50 10.45 -19.41 0.00
C PRO A 50 9.64 -19.87 1.22
N TYR A 51 8.32 -19.80 1.13
CA TYR A 51 7.42 -20.21 2.23
C TYR A 51 6.50 -21.36 1.84
N HIS A 52 6.33 -21.63 0.55
CA HIS A 52 5.54 -22.76 0.06
C HIS A 52 6.21 -23.41 -1.15
N ARG A 53 6.28 -24.74 -1.14
CA ARG A 53 6.85 -25.53 -2.23
C ARG A 53 6.03 -26.79 -2.44
N VAL A 54 5.58 -27.00 -3.67
CA VAL A 54 4.90 -28.22 -4.11
C VAL A 54 5.68 -28.81 -5.27
N ALA A 55 6.01 -30.09 -5.20
CA ALA A 55 6.67 -30.81 -6.29
C ALA A 55 5.84 -32.03 -6.66
N TYR A 56 5.51 -32.16 -7.94
CA TYR A 56 4.74 -33.28 -8.48
C TYR A 56 5.29 -33.66 -9.85
N GLU A 57 5.61 -34.95 -10.02
CA GLU A 57 6.29 -35.48 -11.22
C GLU A 57 7.55 -34.67 -11.57
N ASN A 58 7.56 -34.00 -12.72
CA ASN A 58 8.67 -33.18 -13.20
C ASN A 58 8.43 -31.67 -12.99
N GLN A 59 7.38 -31.30 -12.24
CA GLN A 59 7.02 -29.92 -11.98
C GLN A 59 7.32 -29.53 -10.53
N THR A 60 7.84 -28.33 -10.33
CA THR A 60 7.99 -27.75 -8.99
C THR A 60 7.45 -26.33 -8.98
N HIS A 61 6.55 -26.06 -8.05
CA HIS A 61 5.97 -24.76 -7.80
C HIS A 61 6.51 -24.21 -6.48
N ILE A 62 7.04 -23.00 -6.50
CA ILE A 62 7.59 -22.30 -5.34
C ILE A 62 6.88 -20.95 -5.21
N GLN A 63 6.31 -20.69 -4.04
CA GLN A 63 5.88 -19.35 -3.66
C GLN A 63 6.85 -18.80 -2.62
N TYR A 64 7.20 -17.53 -2.80
CA TYR A 64 8.25 -16.90 -2.01
C TYR A 64 7.97 -15.41 -1.80
N LEU A 65 8.58 -14.85 -0.76
CA LEU A 65 8.59 -13.43 -0.50
C LEU A 65 9.89 -12.83 -1.05
N LEU A 66 9.78 -11.85 -1.94
CA LEU A 66 10.88 -11.00 -2.37
C LEU A 66 10.90 -9.74 -1.51
N THR A 67 11.95 -9.56 -0.73
CA THR A 67 12.21 -8.31 0.00
C THR A 67 13.20 -7.48 -0.80
N LEU A 68 12.87 -6.22 -1.09
CA LEU A 68 13.79 -5.24 -1.67
C LEU A 68 14.05 -4.11 -0.67
N SER A 69 15.29 -3.63 -0.64
CA SER A 69 15.69 -2.41 0.06
C SER A 69 16.50 -1.52 -0.88
N LEU A 70 16.02 -0.31 -1.13
CA LEU A 70 16.59 0.64 -2.07
C LEU A 70 17.05 1.88 -1.31
N LEU A 71 18.36 2.15 -1.29
CA LEU A 71 18.93 3.39 -0.77
C LEU A 71 18.91 4.43 -1.89
N ILE A 72 18.09 5.45 -1.74
CA ILE A 72 17.82 6.45 -2.77
C ILE A 72 18.33 7.82 -2.31
N LYS A 73 19.11 8.48 -3.17
CA LYS A 73 19.52 9.88 -3.01
C LYS A 73 18.48 10.80 -3.62
N SER A 74 17.95 11.72 -2.83
CA SER A 74 17.00 12.75 -3.27
C SER A 74 17.49 14.12 -2.79
N GLY A 75 18.13 14.86 -3.70
CA GLY A 75 18.80 16.12 -3.38
C GLY A 75 19.88 15.97 -2.30
N ARG A 76 19.67 16.64 -1.15
CA ARG A 76 20.59 16.60 0.00
C ARG A 76 20.33 15.46 0.98
N TYR A 77 19.24 14.71 0.80
CA TYR A 77 18.82 13.66 1.71
C TYR A 77 18.94 12.31 1.03
N ASP A 78 19.17 11.29 1.85
CA ASP A 78 19.03 9.91 1.42
C ASP A 78 17.85 9.29 2.21
N PHE A 79 17.15 8.34 1.60
CA PHE A 79 16.12 7.56 2.28
C PHE A 79 16.13 6.11 1.82
N LEU A 80 15.55 5.24 2.63
CA LEU A 80 15.43 3.82 2.34
C LEU A 80 13.99 3.53 1.95
N GLU A 81 13.77 3.06 0.73
CA GLU A 81 12.51 2.45 0.33
C GLU A 81 12.60 0.94 0.52
N GLU A 82 11.59 0.34 1.15
CA GLU A 82 11.55 -1.10 1.41
C GLU A 82 10.23 -1.68 0.93
N GLY A 83 10.26 -2.90 0.38
CA GLY A 83 9.06 -3.54 -0.17
C GLY A 83 9.11 -5.06 -0.07
N HIS A 84 7.98 -5.66 0.27
CA HIS A 84 7.76 -7.11 0.30
C HIS A 84 6.77 -7.49 -0.80
N TYR A 85 7.22 -8.34 -1.72
CA TYR A 85 6.47 -8.71 -2.92
C TYR A 85 6.30 -10.23 -3.01
N HIS A 86 5.12 -10.67 -3.40
CA HIS A 86 4.82 -12.09 -3.51
C HIS A 86 5.22 -12.59 -4.89
N GLY A 87 6.12 -13.58 -4.91
CA GLY A 87 6.59 -14.22 -6.12
C GLY A 87 6.08 -15.66 -6.26
N ASP A 88 5.86 -16.06 -7.50
CA ASP A 88 5.39 -17.39 -7.90
C ASP A 88 6.31 -17.89 -9.02
N ALA A 89 7.01 -19.00 -8.78
CA ALA A 89 7.96 -19.60 -9.69
C ALA A 89 7.58 -21.05 -9.99
N ARG A 90 7.52 -21.42 -11.27
CA ARG A 90 7.22 -22.77 -11.73
C ARG A 90 8.37 -23.31 -12.56
N PHE A 91 8.83 -24.49 -12.20
CA PHE A 91 9.90 -25.20 -12.86
C PHE A 91 9.38 -26.47 -13.52
N ILE A 92 9.92 -26.79 -14.70
CA ILE A 92 9.75 -28.09 -15.36
C ILE A 92 11.15 -28.68 -15.55
N GLY A 93 11.46 -29.79 -14.89
CA GLY A 93 12.83 -30.30 -14.82
C GLY A 93 13.75 -29.29 -14.14
N GLU A 94 14.80 -28.82 -14.83
CA GLU A 94 15.71 -27.77 -14.33
C GLU A 94 15.42 -26.36 -14.88
N GLU A 95 14.40 -26.22 -15.74
CA GLU A 95 14.07 -24.97 -16.41
C GLU A 95 13.01 -24.17 -15.62
N LEU A 96 13.22 -22.87 -15.44
CA LEU A 96 12.21 -21.94 -14.93
C LEU A 96 11.23 -21.64 -16.07
N PHE A 97 10.07 -22.27 -16.02
CA PHE A 97 9.06 -22.21 -17.09
C PHE A 97 8.16 -20.97 -16.99
N ASP A 98 7.76 -20.60 -15.77
CA ASP A 98 6.88 -19.46 -15.52
C ASP A 98 7.31 -18.77 -14.22
N HIS A 99 7.32 -17.43 -14.24
CA HIS A 99 7.76 -16.63 -13.13
C HIS A 99 7.04 -15.29 -13.09
N LYS A 100 6.42 -14.97 -11.95
CA LYS A 100 5.71 -13.71 -11.76
C LYS A 100 5.92 -13.17 -10.35
N VAL A 101 5.90 -11.84 -10.25
CA VAL A 101 5.84 -11.11 -8.98
C VAL A 101 4.62 -10.21 -9.03
N MET A 102 3.83 -10.25 -7.97
CA MET A 102 2.70 -9.34 -7.79
C MET A 102 3.11 -8.26 -6.80
N THR A 103 3.01 -6.99 -7.21
CA THR A 103 3.23 -5.87 -6.28
C THR A 103 1.95 -5.42 -5.63
N GLU A 104 0.77 -5.76 -6.14
CA GLU A 104 -0.51 -5.52 -5.47
C GLU A 104 -1.42 -6.73 -5.65
N MET A 105 -2.25 -7.00 -4.64
CA MET A 105 -3.31 -8.01 -4.71
C MET A 105 -4.65 -7.28 -4.80
N PHE A 106 -5.47 -7.63 -5.78
CA PHE A 106 -6.84 -7.15 -5.86
C PHE A 106 -7.73 -7.99 -4.95
N GLU A 107 -8.65 -7.35 -4.23
CA GLU A 107 -9.85 -8.06 -3.81
C GLU A 107 -10.56 -8.52 -5.10
N GLY A 108 -10.53 -9.83 -5.40
CA GLY A 108 -11.26 -10.37 -6.54
C GLY A 108 -12.71 -9.87 -6.52
N LYS A 109 -13.30 -9.59 -7.69
CA LYS A 109 -14.64 -9.02 -7.91
C LYS A 109 -15.71 -9.49 -6.91
N GLN A 110 -15.68 -8.96 -5.69
CA GLN A 110 -16.84 -8.94 -4.82
C GLN A 110 -17.63 -7.76 -5.32
N ILE A 111 -18.59 -8.07 -6.19
CA ILE A 111 -19.67 -7.19 -6.63
C ILE A 111 -20.48 -6.84 -5.37
N SER A 112 -19.91 -6.00 -4.52
CA SER A 112 -20.67 -5.22 -3.57
C SER A 112 -21.35 -4.18 -4.44
N LYS A 113 -22.64 -4.40 -4.75
CA LYS A 113 -23.52 -3.30 -5.13
C LYS A 113 -23.19 -2.12 -4.22
N PRO A 114 -23.13 -0.86 -4.72
CA PRO A 114 -22.94 0.29 -3.86
C PRO A 114 -23.97 0.19 -2.74
N LEU A 115 -23.51 -0.18 -1.54
CA LEU A 115 -24.39 -0.18 -0.39
C LEU A 115 -24.71 1.30 -0.19
N PRO A 116 -25.99 1.68 -0.05
CA PRO A 116 -26.33 3.05 0.31
C PRO A 116 -25.66 3.31 1.66
N MET A 117 -24.49 3.95 1.62
CA MET A 117 -23.77 4.33 2.81
C MET A 117 -24.28 5.69 3.23
N ASP A 118 -25.00 5.69 4.34
CA ASP A 118 -25.51 6.90 4.95
C ASP A 118 -24.38 7.58 5.74
N PHE A 119 -23.58 8.35 5.01
CA PHE A 119 -22.57 9.22 5.59
C PHE A 119 -23.12 10.61 5.95
N THR A 120 -24.37 10.89 5.59
CA THR A 120 -25.05 12.14 5.90
C THR A 120 -25.41 12.16 7.38
N ALA A 121 -24.53 12.75 8.18
CA ALA A 121 -24.94 13.26 9.48
C ALA A 121 -25.83 14.49 9.25
N ASP A 122 -26.95 14.57 9.95
CA ASP A 122 -27.71 15.82 10.14
C ASP A 122 -26.75 16.97 10.50
N GLN A 123 -27.13 18.20 10.12
CA GLN A 123 -26.31 19.41 9.98
C GLN A 123 -25.46 19.88 11.18
N ASP A 124 -25.44 19.15 12.30
CA ASP A 124 -24.69 19.52 13.49
C ASP A 124 -23.25 18.99 13.41
N ARG A 125 -22.36 19.86 12.91
CA ARG A 125 -20.90 19.67 12.99
C ARG A 125 -20.48 19.77 14.45
N GLU A 126 -20.61 18.66 15.18
CA GLU A 126 -20.06 18.52 16.52
C GLU A 126 -18.53 18.42 16.41
N LEU A 127 -17.86 19.58 16.40
CA LEU A 127 -16.40 19.68 16.44
C LEU A 127 -15.91 19.18 17.80
N SER A 128 -15.82 17.86 17.99
CA SER A 128 -14.95 17.34 19.04
C SER A 128 -13.54 17.76 18.67
N ARG A 129 -12.92 18.64 19.46
CA ARG A 129 -11.50 19.02 19.34
C ARG A 129 -10.62 17.82 19.72
N SER A 130 -10.73 16.71 18.99
CA SER A 130 -9.68 15.71 19.01
C SER A 130 -8.54 16.23 18.16
N THR A 131 -7.40 16.50 18.80
CA THR A 131 -6.18 16.89 18.09
C THR A 131 -5.59 15.64 17.46
N TYR A 132 -5.61 15.57 16.13
CA TYR A 132 -5.01 14.47 15.40
C TYR A 132 -3.48 14.56 15.50
N ASN A 133 -2.87 13.66 16.25
CA ASN A 133 -1.43 13.61 16.41
C ASN A 133 -0.78 12.90 15.21
N ARG A 134 -0.48 13.68 14.18
CA ARG A 134 0.20 13.21 12.96
C ARG A 134 1.52 12.48 13.25
N ARG A 135 2.28 12.91 14.26
CA ARG A 135 3.57 12.28 14.59
C ARG A 135 3.38 10.86 15.12
N GLU A 136 2.37 10.65 15.96
CA GLU A 136 2.03 9.33 16.48
C GLU A 136 1.48 8.42 15.40
N ALA A 137 0.66 8.95 14.49
CA ALA A 137 0.17 8.21 13.33
C ALA A 137 1.31 7.73 12.41
N VAL A 138 2.27 8.63 12.10
CA VAL A 138 3.46 8.28 11.32
C VAL A 138 4.36 7.29 12.04
N ARG A 139 4.57 7.45 13.37
CA ARG A 139 5.35 6.50 14.17
C ARG A 139 4.72 5.10 14.15
N TYR A 140 3.39 5.02 14.20
CA TYR A 140 2.68 3.77 14.07
C TYR A 140 2.88 3.16 12.67
N ALA A 141 2.73 3.97 11.62
CA ALA A 141 2.94 3.54 10.24
C ALA A 141 4.35 3.00 10.01
N ASP A 142 5.39 3.68 10.49
CA ASP A 142 6.77 3.20 10.39
C ASP A 142 7.04 1.96 11.27
N ARG A 143 6.28 1.74 12.34
CA ARG A 143 6.46 0.56 13.22
C ARG A 143 5.88 -0.70 12.60
N TRP A 144 4.72 -0.60 11.96
CA TRP A 144 3.94 -1.74 11.50
C TRP A 144 3.97 -1.91 9.98
N TRP A 145 4.84 -1.22 9.26
CA TRP A 145 4.85 -1.27 7.78
C TRP A 145 5.05 -2.68 7.21
N ASP A 146 5.77 -3.56 7.92
CA ASP A 146 6.15 -4.92 7.50
C ASP A 146 5.48 -6.02 8.33
N SER A 147 4.61 -5.69 9.28
CA SER A 147 4.04 -6.63 10.24
C SER A 147 2.64 -6.23 10.70
N TYR A 148 1.86 -7.20 11.18
CA TYR A 148 0.47 -6.95 11.55
C TYR A 148 0.33 -6.77 13.06
N ASN A 149 -0.30 -5.67 13.48
CA ASN A 149 -0.54 -5.43 14.90
C ASN A 149 -1.59 -6.42 15.45
N PRO A 150 -1.22 -7.27 16.44
CA PRO A 150 -2.12 -8.30 16.97
C PRO A 150 -3.35 -7.75 17.70
N ALA A 151 -3.40 -6.44 18.00
CA ALA A 151 -4.60 -5.80 18.54
C ALA A 151 -5.75 -5.68 17.51
N TYR A 152 -5.47 -5.90 16.23
CA TYR A 152 -6.43 -5.80 15.14
C TYR A 152 -6.51 -7.12 14.36
N LYS A 153 -7.66 -7.35 13.72
CA LYS A 153 -7.82 -8.43 12.74
C LYS A 153 -6.95 -8.12 11.52
N SER A 154 -6.19 -9.10 11.04
CA SER A 154 -5.51 -9.04 9.74
C SER A 154 -6.40 -9.58 8.63
N PHE A 155 -6.18 -9.06 7.42
CA PHE A 155 -6.89 -9.44 6.20
C PHE A 155 -5.88 -9.76 5.09
N ASP A 156 -6.29 -10.52 4.07
CA ASP A 156 -5.43 -10.79 2.90
C ASP A 156 -5.23 -9.52 2.06
N VAL A 157 -6.26 -8.67 1.97
CA VAL A 157 -6.17 -7.30 1.45
C VAL A 157 -6.37 -6.34 2.63
N ASP A 158 -5.29 -5.70 3.05
CA ASP A 158 -5.20 -5.06 4.37
C ASP A 158 -4.91 -3.55 4.31
N CYS A 159 -4.78 -2.98 3.12
CA CYS A 159 -4.41 -1.58 2.91
C CYS A 159 -5.22 -0.60 3.77
N THR A 160 -6.54 -0.72 3.76
CA THR A 160 -7.45 0.20 4.46
C THR A 160 -7.50 -0.07 5.96
N ASN A 161 -7.38 -1.34 6.37
CA ASN A 161 -7.29 -1.70 7.78
C ASN A 161 -6.01 -1.10 8.40
N TYR A 162 -4.87 -1.24 7.72
CA TYR A 162 -3.61 -0.64 8.12
C TYR A 162 -3.67 0.90 8.17
N VAL A 163 -4.18 1.55 7.13
CA VAL A 163 -4.37 3.01 7.11
C VAL A 163 -5.27 3.45 8.28
N SER A 164 -6.37 2.74 8.54
CA SER A 164 -7.25 3.04 9.67
C SER A 164 -6.55 2.88 11.03
N GLN A 165 -5.69 1.87 11.18
CA GLN A 165 -4.89 1.73 12.39
C GLN A 165 -3.92 2.90 12.59
N CYS A 166 -3.27 3.37 11.52
CA CYS A 166 -2.39 4.54 11.57
C CYS A 166 -3.16 5.79 12.04
N ILE A 167 -4.33 6.06 11.45
CA ILE A 167 -5.18 7.19 11.81
C ILE A 167 -5.65 7.09 13.26
N ARG A 168 -6.05 5.90 13.72
CA ARG A 168 -6.47 5.66 15.11
C ARG A 168 -5.32 5.85 16.09
N ALA A 169 -4.11 5.44 15.74
CA ALA A 169 -2.92 5.68 16.56
C ALA A 169 -2.61 7.19 16.69
N GLY A 170 -2.99 8.00 15.69
CA GLY A 170 -2.99 9.45 15.77
C GLY A 170 -4.10 10.05 16.64
N GLY A 171 -5.00 9.25 17.23
CA GLY A 171 -6.05 9.73 18.13
C GLY A 171 -7.31 10.24 17.43
N ALA A 172 -7.53 9.90 16.16
CA ALA A 172 -8.76 10.30 15.47
C ALA A 172 -10.02 9.74 16.15
N THR A 173 -11.06 10.58 16.23
CA THR A 173 -12.33 10.22 16.89
C THR A 173 -13.10 9.19 16.06
N THR A 174 -13.41 8.03 16.65
CA THR A 174 -14.29 7.04 16.04
C THR A 174 -15.76 7.43 16.17
N TRP A 175 -16.60 7.08 15.20
CA TRP A 175 -18.04 7.33 15.23
C TRP A 175 -18.82 6.30 14.40
N GLY A 176 -20.10 6.08 14.72
CA GLY A 176 -21.05 5.27 13.91
C GLY A 176 -21.29 3.84 14.40
N ALA A 177 -20.56 3.40 15.43
CA ALA A 177 -20.75 2.08 16.03
C ALA A 177 -22.16 1.88 16.61
N PRO A 178 -22.74 0.66 16.57
CA PRO A 178 -22.17 -0.57 16.01
C PRO A 178 -22.60 -0.86 14.55
N ASN A 179 -23.15 0.11 13.82
CA ASN A 179 -23.62 -0.13 12.45
C ASN A 179 -22.43 -0.18 11.48
N ARG A 180 -22.26 -1.31 10.78
CA ARG A 180 -21.13 -1.53 9.85
C ARG A 180 -21.16 -0.65 8.61
N THR A 181 -22.33 -0.17 8.19
CA THR A 181 -22.46 0.74 7.03
C THR A 181 -22.28 2.21 7.38
N ARG A 182 -22.09 2.54 8.67
CA ARG A 182 -22.06 3.92 9.15
C ARG A 182 -20.77 4.24 9.89
N GLY A 183 -20.25 5.43 9.61
CA GLY A 183 -19.12 6.02 10.32
C GLY A 183 -17.79 5.34 10.06
N TRP A 184 -16.85 5.51 10.98
CA TRP A 184 -15.50 4.92 10.96
C TRP A 184 -15.14 4.49 12.39
N TRP A 185 -15.04 3.18 12.61
CA TRP A 185 -14.83 2.60 13.93
C TRP A 185 -14.38 1.13 13.88
N TYR A 186 -13.66 0.70 14.92
CA TYR A 186 -13.27 -0.69 15.17
C TYR A 186 -13.34 -0.97 16.66
N GLY A 187 -14.06 -2.02 17.07
CA GLY A 187 -14.20 -2.37 18.48
C GLY A 187 -15.15 -3.54 18.70
N SER A 188 -15.09 -4.14 19.90
CA SER A 188 -15.99 -5.23 20.31
C SER A 188 -16.06 -6.40 19.30
N GLY A 189 -14.92 -6.74 18.67
CA GLY A 189 -14.83 -7.82 17.70
C GLY A 189 -15.45 -7.54 16.32
N THR A 190 -15.83 -6.29 16.02
CA THR A 190 -16.42 -5.88 14.74
C THR A 190 -15.96 -4.47 14.32
N TRP A 191 -16.32 -4.03 13.11
CA TRP A 191 -15.84 -2.80 12.49
C TRP A 191 -16.77 -2.30 11.37
N SER A 192 -16.66 -1.01 11.04
CA SER A 192 -17.31 -0.41 9.87
C SER A 192 -16.64 -0.82 8.56
N TYR A 193 -17.37 -0.80 7.44
CA TYR A 193 -16.78 -1.05 6.12
C TYR A 193 -15.70 -0.04 5.77
N SER A 194 -15.88 1.22 6.15
CA SER A 194 -14.86 2.28 6.00
C SER A 194 -13.56 2.01 6.77
N TRP A 195 -13.56 1.10 7.76
CA TRP A 195 -12.34 0.71 8.45
C TRP A 195 -11.50 -0.26 7.63
N THR A 196 -12.11 -1.12 6.79
CA THR A 196 -11.39 -2.22 6.11
C THR A 196 -11.47 -2.20 4.58
N VAL A 197 -12.40 -1.47 3.96
CA VAL A 197 -12.65 -1.52 2.51
C VAL A 197 -12.26 -0.21 1.86
N ALA A 198 -11.44 -0.26 0.81
CA ALA A 198 -10.84 0.93 0.23
C ALA A 198 -11.85 1.94 -0.31
N HIS A 199 -12.78 1.44 -1.13
CA HIS A 199 -13.90 2.21 -1.64
C HIS A 199 -14.74 2.85 -0.53
N ALA A 200 -14.96 2.13 0.57
CA ALA A 200 -15.78 2.64 1.66
C ALA A 200 -15.08 3.75 2.44
N LEU A 201 -13.76 3.63 2.69
CA LEU A 201 -12.99 4.70 3.33
C LEU A 201 -12.98 5.97 2.48
N ARG A 202 -12.75 5.86 1.16
CA ARG A 202 -12.76 7.02 0.26
C ARG A 202 -14.07 7.82 0.37
N TRP A 203 -15.22 7.14 0.30
CA TRP A 203 -16.50 7.84 0.40
C TRP A 203 -16.75 8.41 1.79
N TYR A 204 -16.32 7.71 2.84
CA TYR A 204 -16.39 8.23 4.20
C TYR A 204 -15.59 9.53 4.32
N LEU A 205 -14.33 9.58 3.88
CA LEU A 205 -13.47 10.77 3.99
C LEU A 205 -14.05 11.99 3.25
N GLY A 206 -14.65 11.80 2.07
CA GLY A 206 -15.30 12.91 1.34
C GLY A 206 -16.62 13.39 1.96
N GLY A 207 -17.38 12.49 2.60
CA GLY A 207 -18.72 12.78 3.12
C GLY A 207 -18.81 13.11 4.61
N ALA A 208 -17.86 12.63 5.42
CA ALA A 208 -17.95 12.71 6.87
C ALA A 208 -17.93 14.15 7.38
N ARG A 209 -18.80 14.43 8.35
CA ARG A 209 -18.85 15.71 9.10
C ARG A 209 -18.73 15.51 10.62
N LYS A 210 -18.62 14.24 11.06
CA LYS A 210 -18.52 13.80 12.45
C LYS A 210 -17.52 12.66 12.59
N GLY A 211 -16.79 12.63 13.69
CA GLY A 211 -15.71 11.66 13.91
C GLY A 211 -14.44 12.07 13.16
N LEU A 212 -13.83 11.11 12.46
CA LEU A 212 -12.73 11.36 11.54
C LEU A 212 -13.24 12.18 10.34
N THR A 213 -12.69 13.38 10.16
CA THR A 213 -12.97 14.23 8.99
C THR A 213 -11.71 14.51 8.21
N ALA A 214 -11.89 14.81 6.93
CA ALA A 214 -10.79 15.13 6.04
C ALA A 214 -11.22 16.18 5.02
N THR A 215 -10.23 16.90 4.52
CA THR A 215 -10.38 17.85 3.41
C THR A 215 -9.76 17.26 2.15
N GLU A 216 -10.56 17.11 1.09
CA GLU A 216 -10.05 16.73 -0.22
C GLU A 216 -9.20 17.87 -0.81
N VAL A 217 -8.02 17.53 -1.34
CA VAL A 217 -7.13 18.47 -2.02
C VAL A 217 -6.88 18.04 -3.46
N SER A 218 -6.49 18.98 -4.31
CA SER A 218 -6.38 18.75 -5.75
C SER A 218 -5.10 18.05 -6.19
N SER A 219 -4.07 17.97 -5.33
CA SER A 219 -2.76 17.42 -5.72
C SER A 219 -2.00 16.78 -4.56
N ALA A 220 -1.12 15.83 -4.87
CA ALA A 220 -0.34 15.08 -3.88
C ALA A 220 0.64 15.98 -3.09
N GLU A 221 1.15 17.06 -3.70
CA GLU A 221 2.04 18.04 -3.07
C GLU A 221 1.41 18.72 -1.85
N GLN A 222 0.08 18.83 -1.81
CA GLN A 222 -0.64 19.48 -0.70
C GLN A 222 -0.74 18.61 0.55
N LEU A 223 -0.48 17.31 0.39
CA LEU A 223 -0.47 16.35 1.49
C LEU A 223 0.72 16.56 2.40
N SER A 224 0.61 16.04 3.61
CA SER A 224 1.64 16.06 4.65
C SER A 224 1.68 14.69 5.33
N PRO A 225 2.77 14.35 6.04
CA PRO A 225 2.80 13.15 6.87
C PRO A 225 1.59 13.09 7.80
N GLY A 226 0.85 11.99 7.76
CA GLY A 226 -0.44 11.84 8.44
C GLY A 226 -1.66 11.84 7.52
N ASP A 227 -1.49 12.16 6.24
CA ASP A 227 -2.57 12.24 5.25
C ASP A 227 -2.70 10.95 4.40
N ILE A 228 -3.74 10.87 3.58
CA ILE A 228 -4.15 9.63 2.88
C ILE A 228 -4.24 9.84 1.38
N ILE A 229 -3.90 8.81 0.63
CA ILE A 229 -4.14 8.71 -0.81
C ILE A 229 -5.02 7.50 -1.08
N CYS A 230 -6.09 7.68 -1.84
CA CYS A 230 -6.93 6.60 -2.35
C CYS A 230 -6.68 6.43 -3.84
N TYR A 231 -6.61 5.17 -4.30
CA TYR A 231 -6.29 4.79 -5.68
C TYR A 231 -7.45 4.00 -6.27
N ASP A 232 -7.86 4.37 -7.47
CA ASP A 232 -8.72 3.59 -8.36
C ASP A 232 -7.85 3.22 -9.56
N PHE A 233 -7.36 1.98 -9.57
CA PHE A 233 -6.31 1.57 -10.49
C PHE A 233 -6.79 1.54 -11.94
N GLN A 234 -8.05 1.21 -12.17
CA GLN A 234 -8.66 1.02 -13.49
C GLN A 234 -9.46 2.25 -13.96
N GLY A 235 -9.67 3.24 -13.08
CA GLY A 235 -10.47 4.43 -13.39
C GLY A 235 -11.95 4.14 -13.57
N ASP A 236 -12.46 3.04 -12.99
CA ASP A 236 -13.87 2.62 -13.15
C ASP A 236 -14.80 3.20 -12.07
N GLY A 237 -14.25 4.04 -11.18
CA GLY A 237 -14.92 4.67 -10.06
C GLY A 237 -14.82 3.85 -8.76
N ARG A 238 -14.31 2.62 -8.80
CA ARG A 238 -14.13 1.75 -7.63
C ARG A 238 -12.69 1.84 -7.11
N PHE A 239 -12.48 2.67 -6.09
CA PHE A 239 -11.23 2.71 -5.35
C PHE A 239 -10.83 1.35 -4.73
N ASP A 240 -9.63 0.89 -5.07
CA ASP A 240 -9.07 -0.42 -4.73
C ASP A 240 -8.07 -0.38 -3.59
N HIS A 241 -7.36 0.75 -3.44
CA HIS A 241 -6.21 0.83 -2.55
C HIS A 241 -6.15 2.14 -1.79
N ASN A 242 -5.55 2.08 -0.61
CA ASN A 242 -5.31 3.24 0.25
C ASN A 242 -3.89 3.18 0.80
N THR A 243 -3.21 4.31 0.81
CA THR A 243 -1.86 4.44 1.38
C THR A 243 -1.80 5.59 2.37
N PHE A 244 -0.81 5.52 3.27
CA PHE A 244 -0.62 6.50 4.33
C PHE A 244 0.66 7.29 4.09
N VAL A 245 0.55 8.62 4.02
CA VAL A 245 1.71 9.51 3.81
C VAL A 245 2.53 9.57 5.09
N VAL A 246 3.81 9.24 4.99
CA VAL A 246 4.74 9.23 6.15
C VAL A 246 5.86 10.26 6.03
N LYS A 247 6.22 10.64 4.81
CA LYS A 247 7.34 11.55 4.55
C LYS A 247 7.13 12.29 3.22
N LYS A 248 7.99 13.27 2.95
CA LYS A 248 8.17 13.86 1.62
C LYS A 248 9.60 13.69 1.14
N ASP A 249 9.77 13.52 -0.17
CA ASP A 249 11.07 13.57 -0.82
C ASP A 249 11.56 15.02 -1.00
N ALA A 250 12.74 15.19 -1.62
CA ALA A 250 13.31 16.53 -1.84
C ALA A 250 12.54 17.38 -2.87
N ASN A 251 11.70 16.75 -3.70
CA ASN A 251 10.82 17.42 -4.64
C ASN A 251 9.49 17.85 -3.98
N GLY A 252 9.30 17.53 -2.68
CA GLY A 252 8.09 17.85 -1.94
C GLY A 252 6.95 16.85 -2.19
N MET A 253 7.23 15.73 -2.86
CA MET A 253 6.25 14.70 -3.18
C MET A 253 6.12 13.68 -2.04
N PRO A 254 4.92 13.14 -1.79
CA PRO A 254 4.72 12.18 -0.71
C PRO A 254 5.48 10.86 -0.90
N LEU A 255 5.98 10.32 0.20
CA LEU A 255 6.40 8.93 0.36
C LEU A 255 5.42 8.25 1.31
N VAL A 256 4.99 7.03 0.95
CA VAL A 256 3.88 6.35 1.62
C VAL A 256 4.31 5.01 2.21
N ASN A 257 3.61 4.59 3.26
CA ASN A 257 3.59 3.22 3.71
C ASN A 257 2.25 2.57 3.34
N ALA A 258 2.27 1.27 3.07
CA ALA A 258 1.08 0.53 2.67
C ALA A 258 1.18 -0.96 3.06
N HIS A 259 0.01 -1.59 3.18
CA HIS A 259 -0.17 -3.03 3.33
C HIS A 259 -0.74 -3.65 2.04
N THR A 260 -1.11 -4.95 2.10
CA THR A 260 -1.43 -5.85 0.97
C THR A 260 -0.15 -6.35 0.32
N SER A 261 0.68 -5.44 -0.20
CA SER A 261 2.10 -5.67 -0.41
C SER A 261 2.87 -4.66 0.41
N ASN A 262 3.42 -5.14 1.53
CA ASN A 262 4.00 -4.29 2.55
C ASN A 262 5.11 -3.41 1.94
N SER A 263 4.92 -2.10 2.03
CA SER A 263 5.79 -1.11 1.40
C SER A 263 6.06 0.02 2.39
N ARG A 264 7.30 0.49 2.41
CA ARG A 264 7.74 1.60 3.24
C ARG A 264 8.48 2.64 2.42
N HIS A 265 8.10 3.90 2.63
CA HIS A 265 8.67 5.08 1.97
C HIS A 265 8.63 4.98 0.44
N ARG A 266 7.64 4.26 -0.11
CA ARG A 266 7.42 4.10 -1.55
C ARG A 266 6.94 5.41 -2.15
N TYR A 267 7.37 5.72 -3.37
CA TYR A 267 6.85 6.88 -4.09
C TYR A 267 5.33 6.77 -4.32
N TRP A 268 4.61 7.84 -4.01
CA TRP A 268 3.15 7.83 -3.91
C TRP A 268 2.40 7.46 -5.20
N ALA A 269 3.00 7.70 -6.37
CA ALA A 269 2.28 7.59 -7.65
C ALA A 269 1.96 6.15 -8.04
N TYR A 270 2.62 5.14 -7.45
CA TYR A 270 2.31 3.72 -7.70
C TYR A 270 2.42 3.30 -9.18
N GLU A 271 3.12 4.06 -10.00
CA GLU A 271 3.26 3.81 -11.43
C GLU A 271 4.01 2.50 -11.71
N ASP A 272 4.86 2.09 -10.77
CA ASP A 272 5.60 0.84 -10.74
C ASP A 272 4.77 -0.35 -10.25
N SER A 273 3.48 -0.18 -9.97
CA SER A 273 2.60 -1.25 -9.53
C SER A 273 2.21 -2.19 -10.68
N THR A 274 2.13 -3.50 -10.43
CA THR A 274 1.50 -4.47 -11.33
C THR A 274 0.00 -4.25 -11.50
N ALA A 275 -0.62 -3.43 -10.64
CA ALA A 275 -2.00 -2.99 -10.77
C ALA A 275 -2.16 -1.68 -11.56
N TYR A 276 -1.07 -0.97 -11.86
CA TYR A 276 -1.14 0.32 -12.56
C TYR A 276 -1.80 0.18 -13.94
N THR A 277 -2.69 1.12 -14.25
CA THR A 277 -3.16 1.39 -15.60
C THR A 277 -3.01 2.88 -15.92
N PRO A 278 -2.95 3.27 -17.21
CA PRO A 278 -2.96 4.69 -17.59
C PRO A 278 -4.21 5.46 -17.13
N ASP A 279 -5.30 4.74 -16.82
CA ASP A 279 -6.58 5.32 -16.40
C ASP A 279 -6.66 5.56 -14.88
N ILE A 280 -5.58 5.26 -14.13
CA ILE A 280 -5.54 5.39 -12.67
C ILE A 280 -6.03 6.76 -12.19
N GLN A 281 -6.92 6.74 -11.19
CA GLN A 281 -7.44 7.94 -10.56
C GLN A 281 -7.01 8.01 -9.09
N TYR A 282 -6.79 9.23 -8.60
CA TYR A 282 -6.39 9.49 -7.23
C TYR A 282 -7.40 10.35 -6.49
N LYS A 283 -7.50 10.14 -5.18
CA LYS A 283 -8.10 11.09 -4.25
C LYS A 283 -7.13 11.37 -3.10
N PHE A 284 -6.94 12.65 -2.82
CA PHE A 284 -5.97 13.13 -1.84
C PHE A 284 -6.73 13.75 -0.67
N TYR A 285 -6.55 13.21 0.54
CA TYR A 285 -7.28 13.63 1.72
C TYR A 285 -6.32 14.09 2.81
N LYS A 286 -6.45 15.36 3.21
CA LYS A 286 -5.80 15.89 4.42
C LYS A 286 -6.64 15.56 5.62
N ILE A 287 -6.08 14.87 6.61
CA ILE A 287 -6.81 14.59 7.84
C ILE A 287 -6.90 15.86 8.68
N ASP A 288 -8.12 16.22 9.08
CA ASP A 288 -8.37 17.41 9.89
C ASP A 288 -7.93 17.15 11.35
N GLY A 289 -7.23 18.12 11.95
CA GLY A 289 -6.80 18.07 13.36
C GLY A 289 -5.34 18.37 13.59
#